data_AF-A0A4Y7TGA2-F1
#
_entry.id   AF-A0A4Y7TGA2-F1
#
_cell.length_a   1.000
_cell.length_b   1.000
_cell.length_c   1.000
_cell.angle_alpha   90.00
_cell.angle_beta   90.00
_cell.angle_gamma   90.00
#
_symmetry.space_group_name_H-M   'P 1'
#
loop_
_entity.id
_entity.type
_entity.pdbx_description
1 polymer ?
#
loop_
_entity_poly.entity_id
_entity_poly.type
_entity_poly.pdbx_seq_one_letter_code
_entity_poly.pdbx_strand_id
1 'polypeptide(L)'
;MDPESIHLHSIPSLDMLSSYMTLFVGDTVRSAGLEWHGVGHPLYAGSVLSAMKRLPRLQELRLMGAVPHQSADGFIASLPSSHLEVVILENLVFSEKIFRTLATLRKLRRLEIN
;
A
#
# COMPACT_ATOMS: atom_id res chain seq x y z
N MET A 1 1.28 -20.62 12.40
CA MET A 1 0.80 -19.32 12.87
C MET A 1 1.02 -18.37 11.71
N ASP A 2 -0.06 -18.03 11.01
CA ASP A 2 0.03 -17.11 9.88
C ASP A 2 0.51 -15.74 10.37
N PRO A 3 1.50 -15.12 9.70
CA PRO A 3 1.93 -13.78 10.04
C PRO A 3 0.74 -12.83 9.82
N GLU A 4 0.39 -12.07 10.84
CA GLU A 4 -0.71 -11.10 10.87
C GLU A 4 -0.75 -10.24 9.60
N SER A 5 -1.69 -10.57 8.71
CA SER A 5 -1.96 -9.88 7.45
C SER A 5 -3.19 -8.99 7.61
N ILE A 6 -3.15 -7.80 7.00
CA ILE A 6 -4.30 -6.88 6.98
C ILE A 6 -4.73 -6.64 5.53
N HIS A 7 -6.02 -6.84 5.28
CA HIS A 7 -6.68 -6.55 4.01
C HIS A 7 -7.63 -5.37 4.22
N LEU A 8 -7.38 -4.25 3.53
CA LEU A 8 -8.22 -3.06 3.58
C LEU A 8 -9.12 -3.02 2.34
N HIS A 9 -10.40 -3.38 2.52
CA HIS A 9 -11.45 -3.21 1.51
C HIS A 9 -12.20 -1.89 1.74
N SER A 10 -12.41 -1.10 0.69
CA SER A 10 -13.09 0.19 0.83
C SER A 10 -14.60 0.00 0.95
N ILE A 11 -15.14 0.20 2.15
CA ILE A 11 -16.59 0.33 2.38
C ILE A 11 -17.00 1.77 1.99
N PRO A 12 -18.17 2.02 1.36
CA PRO A 12 -18.53 3.32 0.77
C PRO A 12 -18.59 4.51 1.74
N SER A 13 -18.56 4.28 3.06
CA SER A 13 -18.47 5.34 4.08
C SER A 13 -17.02 5.56 4.53
N LEU A 14 -16.22 6.14 3.63
CA LEU A 14 -14.76 6.27 3.74
C LEU A 14 -14.28 7.17 4.90
N ASP A 15 -15.13 8.08 5.41
CA ASP A 15 -14.73 9.04 6.45
C ASP A 15 -14.64 8.43 7.86
N MET A 16 -15.21 7.25 8.10
CA MET A 16 -15.21 6.64 9.44
C MET A 16 -14.21 5.48 9.62
N LEU A 17 -13.75 4.85 8.54
CA LEU A 17 -12.73 3.78 8.61
C LEU A 17 -11.29 4.33 8.68
N SER A 18 -11.10 5.60 8.32
CA SER A 18 -9.82 6.24 8.02
C SER A 18 -8.91 6.56 9.24
N SER A 19 -9.34 6.33 10.49
CA SER A 19 -8.51 6.61 11.67
C SER A 19 -8.53 5.51 12.73
N TYR A 20 -9.60 4.71 12.77
CA TYR A 20 -9.73 3.62 13.73
C TYR A 20 -8.90 2.39 13.36
N MET A 21 -8.75 2.06 12.06
CA MET A 21 -7.91 0.91 11.67
C MET A 21 -6.44 1.13 12.05
N THR A 22 -5.96 2.38 11.99
CA THR A 22 -4.59 2.75 12.39
C THR A 22 -4.29 2.57 13.88
N LEU A 23 -5.33 2.45 14.73
CA LEU A 23 -5.19 2.22 16.16
C LEU A 23 -5.07 0.74 16.52
N PHE A 24 -5.49 -0.18 15.64
CA PHE A 24 -5.46 -1.63 15.88
C PHE A 24 -4.41 -2.37 15.02
N VAL A 25 -3.78 -1.69 14.07
CA VAL A 25 -2.65 -2.25 13.33
C VAL A 25 -1.42 -2.22 14.23
N GLY A 26 -1.11 -3.35 14.87
CA GLY A 26 0.05 -3.52 15.73
C GLY A 26 1.38 -3.32 14.98
N ASP A 27 2.44 -3.09 15.75
CA ASP A 27 3.83 -3.01 15.27
C ASP A 27 4.35 -4.35 14.66
N THR A 28 3.53 -5.38 14.73
CA THR A 28 3.75 -6.75 14.27
C THR A 28 3.38 -6.98 12.81
N VAL A 29 2.62 -6.08 12.17
CA VAL A 29 2.16 -6.28 10.79
C VAL A 29 3.32 -6.33 9.81
N ARG A 30 3.36 -7.44 9.06
CA ARG A 30 4.37 -7.72 8.04
C ARG A 30 3.85 -7.65 6.62
N SER A 31 2.54 -7.84 6.42
CA SER A 31 1.90 -7.79 5.11
C SER A 31 0.66 -6.90 5.13
N ALA A 32 0.54 -6.01 4.13
CA ALA A 32 -0.60 -5.14 3.95
C ALA A 32 -1.11 -5.20 2.50
N GLY A 33 -2.43 -5.41 2.35
CA GLY A 33 -3.14 -5.34 1.08
C GLY A 33 -4.07 -4.13 1.04
N LEU A 34 -3.94 -3.30 0.00
CA LEU A 34 -4.76 -2.13 -0.24
C LEU A 34 -5.50 -2.25 -1.57
N GLU A 35 -6.82 -2.18 -1.54
CA GLU A 35 -7.68 -2.27 -2.73
C GLU A 35 -8.37 -0.92 -3.03
N TRP A 36 -8.35 -0.50 -4.31
CA TRP A 36 -8.82 0.80 -4.76
C TRP A 36 -10.10 0.70 -5.61
N HIS A 37 -11.26 0.92 -4.97
CA HIS A 37 -12.60 0.76 -5.56
C HIS A 37 -13.23 2.00 -6.22
N GLY A 38 -12.53 3.14 -6.35
CA GLY A 38 -13.15 4.41 -6.76
C GLY A 38 -12.33 5.30 -7.69
N VAL A 39 -12.94 6.36 -8.22
CA VAL A 39 -12.31 7.29 -9.18
C VAL A 39 -11.45 8.37 -8.48
N GLY A 40 -11.66 8.60 -7.17
CA GLY A 40 -10.82 9.49 -6.35
C GLY A 40 -9.63 8.74 -5.74
N HIS A 41 -8.51 9.43 -5.50
CA HIS A 41 -7.23 8.91 -4.98
C HIS A 41 -7.27 8.56 -3.47
N PRO A 42 -7.69 7.35 -3.04
CA PRO A 42 -7.88 7.03 -1.63
C PRO A 42 -6.53 6.69 -0.99
N LEU A 43 -5.56 6.24 -1.79
CA LEU A 43 -4.21 5.90 -1.35
C LEU A 43 -3.38 7.16 -1.03
N TYR A 44 -3.67 8.29 -1.67
CA TYR A 44 -3.08 9.59 -1.30
C TYR A 44 -3.87 10.31 -0.20
N ALA A 45 -5.00 9.75 0.29
CA ALA A 45 -5.61 10.29 1.49
C ALA A 45 -4.55 10.22 2.59
N GLY A 46 -4.15 11.37 3.12
CA GLY A 46 -2.99 11.49 4.01
C GLY A 46 -3.06 10.53 5.21
N SER A 47 -4.25 10.07 5.57
CA SER A 47 -4.51 9.03 6.57
C SER A 47 -3.91 7.66 6.23
N VAL A 48 -4.05 7.15 5.00
CA VAL A 48 -3.52 5.83 4.59
C VAL A 48 -1.99 5.87 4.57
N LEU A 49 -1.39 6.89 3.96
CA LEU A 49 0.06 7.07 3.97
C LEU A 49 0.61 7.25 5.39
N SER A 50 -0.10 8.00 6.25
CA SER A 50 0.29 8.16 7.65
C SER A 50 0.19 6.84 8.42
N ALA A 51 -0.79 6.00 8.12
CA ALA A 51 -0.91 4.66 8.68
C ALA A 51 0.26 3.77 8.24
N MET A 52 0.58 3.75 6.95
CA MET A 52 1.68 2.94 6.40
C MET A 52 3.04 3.33 6.98
N LYS A 53 3.28 4.63 7.21
CA LYS A 53 4.47 5.14 7.90
C LYS A 53 4.62 4.62 9.34
N ARG A 54 3.52 4.19 9.96
CA ARG A 54 3.50 3.64 11.32
C ARG A 54 3.64 2.11 11.36
N LEU A 55 3.95 1.46 10.24
CA LEU A 55 4.18 0.02 10.15
C LEU A 55 5.69 -0.26 10.05
N PRO A 56 6.44 -0.25 11.17
CA PRO A 56 7.91 -0.34 11.13
C PRO A 56 8.43 -1.69 10.63
N ARG A 57 7.58 -2.73 10.59
CA ARG A 57 7.93 -4.10 10.19
C ARG A 57 7.28 -4.55 8.89
N LEU A 58 6.67 -3.63 8.13
CA LEU A 58 6.03 -3.99 6.87
C LEU A 58 7.09 -4.49 5.86
N GLN A 59 6.91 -5.73 5.42
CA GLN A 59 7.79 -6.41 4.47
C GLN A 59 7.09 -6.63 3.12
N GLU A 60 5.78 -6.86 3.13
CA GLU A 60 4.99 -7.11 1.93
C GLU A 60 3.90 -6.05 1.76
N LEU A 61 3.84 -5.49 0.57
CA LEU A 61 2.79 -4.56 0.17
C LEU A 61 2.13 -5.03 -1.12
N ARG A 62 0.82 -5.22 -1.07
CA ARG A 62 -0.03 -5.46 -2.24
C ARG A 62 -0.91 -4.24 -2.49
N LEU A 63 -0.84 -3.71 -3.71
CA LEU A 63 -1.70 -2.63 -4.20
C LEU A 63 -2.55 -3.17 -5.35
N MET A 64 -3.86 -3.06 -5.22
CA MET A 64 -4.82 -3.55 -6.21
C MET A 64 -5.73 -2.41 -6.66
N GLY A 65 -5.80 -2.16 -7.97
CA GLY A 65 -6.81 -1.31 -8.56
C GLY A 65 -8.07 -2.11 -8.88
N ALA A 66 -9.25 -1.61 -8.54
CA ALA A 66 -10.52 -2.19 -9.01
C ALA A 66 -11.14 -1.38 -10.17
N VAL A 67 -10.50 -0.28 -10.58
CA VAL A 67 -10.96 0.60 -11.66
C VAL A 67 -9.77 0.92 -12.58
N PRO A 68 -9.94 0.90 -13.92
CA PRO A 68 -8.87 1.26 -14.85
C PRO A 68 -8.38 2.70 -14.66
N HIS A 69 -7.12 2.96 -15.02
CA HIS A 69 -6.44 4.28 -15.00
C HIS A 69 -5.95 4.81 -13.65
N GLN A 70 -5.88 3.95 -12.65
CA GLN A 70 -5.40 4.30 -11.32
C GLN A 70 -3.87 4.28 -11.23
N SER A 71 -3.26 5.44 -10.95
CA SER A 71 -1.80 5.57 -10.82
C SER A 71 -1.29 5.31 -9.40
N ALA A 72 -0.36 4.37 -9.25
CA ALA A 72 0.29 4.07 -7.97
C ALA A 72 1.59 4.88 -7.71
N ASP A 73 2.06 5.66 -8.69
CA ASP A 73 3.38 6.30 -8.66
C ASP A 73 3.61 7.17 -7.41
N GLY A 74 2.64 8.04 -7.09
CA GLY A 74 2.73 8.96 -5.96
C GLY A 74 2.64 8.25 -4.60
N PHE A 75 1.91 7.14 -4.54
CA PHE A 75 1.78 6.34 -3.32
C PHE A 75 3.10 5.63 -3.00
N ILE A 76 3.66 4.90 -3.98
CA ILE A 76 4.91 4.17 -3.79
C ILE A 76 6.07 5.12 -3.47
N ALA A 77 6.11 6.30 -4.10
CA ALA A 77 7.10 7.33 -3.79
C ALA A 77 7.04 7.85 -2.36
N SER A 78 5.90 7.69 -1.69
CA SER A 78 5.65 8.21 -0.34
C SER A 78 5.76 7.15 0.75
N LEU A 79 6.03 5.90 0.41
CA LEU A 79 6.11 4.79 1.36
C LEU A 79 7.41 4.82 2.18
N PRO A 80 7.36 4.39 3.45
CA PRO A 80 8.58 4.10 4.22
C PRO A 80 9.32 2.91 3.58
N SER A 81 10.52 3.17 3.05
CA SER A 81 11.24 2.24 2.18
C SER A 81 12.19 1.26 2.88
N SER A 82 12.35 1.33 4.20
CA SER A 82 13.48 0.71 4.90
C SER A 82 13.36 -0.81 5.15
N HIS A 83 12.16 -1.38 5.02
CA HIS A 83 11.87 -2.78 5.35
C HIS A 83 11.12 -3.56 4.28
N LEU A 84 10.68 -2.90 3.21
CA LEU A 84 9.89 -3.53 2.15
C LEU A 84 10.74 -4.54 1.35
N GLU A 85 10.28 -5.78 1.31
CA GLU A 85 10.91 -6.91 0.60
C GLU A 85 10.09 -7.38 -0.61
N VAL A 86 8.77 -7.22 -0.55
CA VAL A 86 7.84 -7.68 -1.58
C VAL A 86 6.87 -6.55 -1.95
N VAL A 87 6.76 -6.27 -3.25
CA VAL A 87 5.76 -5.35 -3.81
C VAL A 87 4.98 -6.08 -4.88
N ILE A 88 3.65 -6.03 -4.77
CA ILE A 88 2.72 -6.63 -5.71
C ILE A 88 1.79 -5.53 -6.20
N LEU A 89 1.76 -5.30 -7.51
CA LEU A 89 0.94 -4.31 -8.18
C LEU A 89 -0.05 -5.04 -9.09
N GLU A 90 -1.34 -4.88 -8.85
CA GLU A 90 -2.39 -5.61 -9.58
C GLU A 90 -3.40 -4.63 -10.17
N ASN A 91 -3.64 -4.71 -11.48
CA ASN A 91 -4.63 -3.89 -12.18
C ASN A 91 -4.43 -2.37 -11.95
N LEU A 92 -3.16 -1.94 -11.97
CA LEU A 92 -2.75 -0.56 -11.79
C LEU A 92 -2.10 0.00 -13.05
N VAL A 93 -2.26 1.31 -13.26
CA VAL A 93 -1.48 2.05 -14.25
C VAL A 93 -0.27 2.65 -13.53
N PHE A 94 0.89 2.64 -14.19
CA PHE A 94 2.11 3.22 -13.63
C PHE A 94 2.96 3.80 -14.75
N SER A 95 3.75 4.83 -14.42
CA SER A 95 4.73 5.40 -15.34
C SER A 95 6.11 4.80 -15.09
N GLU A 96 7.06 5.04 -16.00
CA GLU A 96 8.46 4.63 -15.81
C GLU A 96 9.09 5.16 -14.51
N LYS A 97 8.53 6.22 -13.93
CA LYS A 97 8.97 6.79 -12.65
C LYS A 97 8.85 5.78 -11.51
N ILE A 98 7.88 4.85 -11.58
CA ILE A 98 7.68 3.83 -10.54
C ILE A 98 8.93 2.96 -10.37
N PHE A 99 9.62 2.60 -11.46
CA PHE A 99 10.80 1.76 -11.41
C PHE A 99 11.98 2.48 -10.76
N ARG A 100 12.10 3.80 -10.94
CA ARG A 100 13.10 4.60 -10.24
C ARG A 100 12.84 4.61 -8.74
N THR A 101 11.58 4.72 -8.34
CA THR A 101 11.18 4.65 -6.93
C THR A 101 11.41 3.26 -6.35
N LEU A 102 11.00 2.20 -7.04
CA LEU A 102 11.20 0.82 -6.60
C LEU A 102 12.70 0.47 -6.48
N ALA A 103 13.55 1.02 -7.35
CA ALA A 103 15.01 0.88 -7.25
C ALA A 103 15.60 1.50 -5.97
N THR A 104 14.89 2.43 -5.30
CA THR A 104 15.33 2.96 -4.00
C THR A 104 15.05 2.02 -2.83
N LEU A 105 14.19 1.00 -3.03
CA LEU A 105 13.82 0.02 -2.01
C LEU A 105 14.94 -1.02 -1.86
N ARG A 106 15.95 -0.71 -1.06
CA ARG A 106 17.19 -1.53 -0.95
C ARG A 106 16.98 -2.99 -0.50
N LYS A 107 15.85 -3.29 0.14
CA LYS A 107 15.51 -4.64 0.60
C LYS A 107 14.52 -5.36 -0.32
N LEU A 108 14.06 -4.72 -1.41
CA LEU A 108 13.13 -5.32 -2.35
C LEU A 108 13.79 -6.52 -3.02
N ARG A 109 13.14 -7.68 -2.90
CA ARG A 109 13.57 -8.97 -3.44
C ARG A 109 12.59 -9.53 -4.45
N ARG A 110 11.31 -9.13 -4.36
CA ARG A 110 10.25 -9.59 -5.25
C ARG A 110 9.39 -8.41 -5.67
N LEU A 111 9.21 -8.28 -6.98
CA LEU A 111 8.29 -7.34 -7.60
C LEU A 111 7.37 -8.14 -8.52
N GLU A 112 6.07 -7.98 -8.32
CA GLU A 112 5.03 -8.58 -9.16
C GLU A 112 4.16 -7.48 -9.76
N ILE A 113 3.85 -7.65 -11.04
CA ILE A 113 3.04 -6.73 -11.83
C ILE A 113 2.05 -7.56 -12.63
N ASN A 114 0.77 -7.45 -12.27
CA ASN A 114 -0.35 -8.21 -12.84
C ASN A 114 -1.41 -7.28 -13.42
#